data_AF-A0A958UY77-F1
#
_entry.id   AF-A0A958UY77-F1
#
_cell.length_a   1.000
_cell.length_b   1.000
_cell.length_c   1.000
_cell.angle_alpha   90.00
_cell.angle_beta   90.00
_cell.angle_gamma   90.00
#
_symmetry.space_group_name_H-M   'P 1'
#
loop_
_entity.id
_entity.type
_entity.pdbx_description
1 polymer ?
#
loop_
_entity_poly.entity_id
_entity_poly.type
_entity_poly.pdbx_seq_one_letter_code
_entity_poly.pdbx_strand_id
1 'polypeptide(L)' 'GKEKQHSARNFNVGSADICFITKKPIDQVKKELEYNKVPILSDITVSTGARGLLQSIYIHDPDGNLIQLSHY' A
#
# COMPACT_ATOMS: atom_id res chain seq x y z
N GLY A 1 -26.99 15.82 5.83
CA GLY A 1 -27.35 14.65 5.00
C GLY A 1 -27.03 13.41 5.79
N LYS A 2 -27.84 12.35 5.71
CA LYS A 2 -27.55 11.08 6.40
C LYS A 2 -26.61 10.26 5.54
N GLU A 3 -25.35 10.16 5.96
CA GLU A 3 -24.36 9.30 5.31
C GLU A 3 -24.67 7.84 5.66
N LYS A 4 -24.68 6.95 4.66
CA LYS A 4 -24.90 5.51 4.86
C LYS A 4 -23.56 4.83 5.12
N GLN A 5 -23.39 4.34 6.34
CA GLN A 5 -22.21 3.60 6.75
C GLN A 5 -22.36 2.13 6.35
N HIS A 6 -21.50 1.66 5.44
CA HIS A 6 -21.38 0.26 5.08
C HIS A 6 -20.22 -0.32 5.89
N SER A 7 -20.52 -1.14 6.90
CA SER A 7 -19.49 -1.70 7.76
C SER A 7 -19.21 -3.17 7.44
N ALA A 8 -17.93 -3.54 7.37
CA ALA A 8 -17.49 -4.93 7.32
C ALA A 8 -18.00 -5.71 8.53
N ARG A 9 -18.27 -7.01 8.34
CA ARG A 9 -18.87 -7.87 9.37
C ARG A 9 -17.93 -8.17 10.53
N ASN A 10 -16.61 -8.20 10.26
CA ASN A 10 -15.54 -8.32 11.25
C ASN A 10 -14.55 -7.17 11.02
N PHE A 11 -14.67 -6.11 11.81
CA PHE A 11 -13.75 -4.97 11.76
C PHE A 11 -12.64 -5.17 12.79
N ASN A 12 -11.43 -5.42 12.33
CA ASN A 12 -10.23 -5.20 13.13
C ASN A 12 -9.45 -4.08 12.45
N VAL A 13 -9.19 -3.00 13.21
CA VAL A 13 -8.34 -1.90 12.75
C VAL A 13 -6.93 -2.46 12.53
N GLY A 14 -6.31 -2.15 11.38
CA GLY A 14 -4.96 -2.58 11.05
C GLY A 14 -4.81 -4.00 10.51
N SER A 15 -5.90 -4.72 10.23
CA SER A 15 -5.82 -6.10 9.73
C SER A 15 -5.84 -6.23 8.20
N ALA A 16 -5.99 -5.14 7.46
CA ALA A 16 -6.03 -5.20 6.00
C ALA A 16 -4.63 -5.33 5.41
N ASP A 17 -4.50 -6.17 4.38
CA ASP A 17 -3.32 -6.30 3.52
C ASP A 17 -3.76 -6.00 2.08
N ILE A 18 -3.35 -4.85 1.55
CA ILE A 18 -3.89 -4.30 0.29
C ILE A 18 -2.74 -3.95 -0.65
N CYS A 19 -2.82 -4.46 -1.89
CA CYS A 19 -1.87 -4.15 -2.96
C CYS A 19 -2.47 -3.17 -3.97
N PHE A 20 -1.81 -2.02 -4.14
CA PHE A 20 -2.13 -1.03 -5.16
C PHE A 20 -1.08 -1.07 -6.28
N ILE A 21 -1.56 -1.17 -7.52
CA ILE A 21 -0.70 -1.04 -8.71
C ILE A 21 -0.65 0.43 -9.12
N THR A 22 0.55 1.00 -9.13
CA THR A 22 0.79 2.39 -9.54
C THR A 22 1.28 2.46 -10.98
N LYS A 23 0.96 3.57 -11.67
CA LYS A 23 1.50 3.86 -13.01
C LYS A 23 2.91 4.45 -12.97
N LYS A 24 3.34 4.99 -11.83
CA LYS A 24 4.68 5.56 -11.65
C LYS A 24 5.67 4.44 -11.30
N PRO A 25 6.93 4.50 -11.76
CA PRO A 25 7.97 3.59 -11.31
C PRO A 25 8.13 3.61 -9.80
N ILE A 26 8.44 2.47 -9.19
CA ILE A 26 8.41 2.35 -7.74
C ILE A 26 9.45 3.25 -7.04
N ASP A 27 10.58 3.53 -7.69
CA ASP A 27 11.59 4.48 -7.20
C ASP A 27 11.03 5.90 -7.06
N GLN A 28 10.16 6.33 -7.97
CA GLN A 28 9.53 7.65 -7.89
C GLN A 28 8.52 7.70 -6.76
N VAL A 29 7.74 6.62 -6.59
CA VAL A 29 6.79 6.48 -5.48
C VAL A 29 7.54 6.50 -4.15
N LYS A 30 8.63 5.74 -4.04
CA LYS A 30 9.50 5.72 -2.85
C LYS A 30 9.99 7.13 -2.50
N LYS A 31 10.54 7.87 -3.47
CA LYS A 31 10.99 9.26 -3.26
C LYS A 31 9.86 10.19 -2.81
N GLU A 32 8.68 10.05 -3.39
CA GLU A 32 7.51 10.85 -3.02
C GLU A 32 7.08 10.56 -1.57
N LEU A 33 7.09 9.29 -1.16
CA LEU A 33 6.78 8.90 0.22
C LEU A 33 7.84 9.40 1.21
N GLU A 34 9.12 9.25 0.89
CA GLU A 34 10.23 9.76 1.70
C GLU A 34 10.16 11.29 1.86
N TYR A 35 9.88 12.01 0.77
CA TYR A 35 9.67 13.46 0.79
C TYR A 35 8.51 13.87 1.72
N ASN A 36 7.43 13.08 1.71
CA ASN A 36 6.28 13.27 2.59
C ASN A 36 6.49 12.68 4.00
N LYS A 37 7.70 12.18 4.33
CA LYS A 37 8.06 11.59 5.63
C LYS A 37 7.18 10.38 6.01
N VAL A 38 6.71 9.63 5.02
CA VAL A 38 5.98 8.38 5.24
C VAL A 38 7.00 7.28 5.54
N PRO A 39 6.91 6.57 6.68
CA PRO A 39 7.81 5.46 6.99
C PRO A 39 7.61 4.31 6.01
N ILE A 40 8.70 3.88 5.37
CA ILE A 40 8.71 2.73 4.48
C ILE A 40 9.28 1.54 5.25
N LEU A 41 8.58 0.42 5.23
CA LEU A 41 8.90 -0.78 6.02
C LEU A 41 10.08 -1.57 5.43
N SER A 42 10.32 -1.46 4.12
CA SER A 42 11.41 -2.13 3.42
C SER A 42 11.90 -1.31 2.22
N ASP A 43 13.11 -1.62 1.77
CA ASP A 43 13.53 -1.21 0.43
C ASP A 43 12.69 -1.87 -0.67
N ILE A 44 12.92 -1.45 -1.91
CA ILE A 44 12.24 -1.99 -3.09
C ILE A 44 12.55 -3.49 -3.19
N THR A 45 11.52 -4.32 -3.15
CA THR A 45 11.62 -5.76 -3.33
C THR A 45 10.95 -6.19 -4.62
N VAL A 46 11.38 -7.32 -5.18
CA VAL A 46 10.69 -7.96 -6.31
C VAL A 46 9.75 -9.01 -5.75
N SER A 47 8.48 -8.95 -6.16
CA SER A 47 7.46 -9.93 -5.78
C SER A 47 6.69 -10.41 -7.01
N THR A 48 5.96 -11.52 -6.86
CA THR A 48 5.13 -12.07 -7.94
C THR A 48 3.73 -11.47 -7.86
N GLY A 49 3.39 -10.65 -8.84
CA GLY A 49 2.05 -10.14 -9.04
C GLY A 49 1.17 -11.07 -9.87
N ALA A 50 -0.10 -10.69 -9.99
CA ALA A 50 -1.08 -11.44 -10.79
C ALA A 50 -0.71 -11.56 -12.28
N ARG A 51 0.10 -10.63 -12.83
CA ARG A 51 0.51 -10.62 -14.25
C ARG A 51 1.99 -10.93 -14.50
N GLY A 52 2.78 -11.16 -13.45
CA GLY A 52 4.23 -11.34 -13.57
C GLY A 52 4.98 -10.71 -12.40
N LEU A 53 6.31 -10.63 -12.52
CA LEU A 53 7.14 -9.97 -11.52
C LEU A 53 6.79 -8.48 -11.45
N LEU A 54 6.82 -7.94 -10.24
CA LEU A 54 6.61 -6.52 -9.98
C LEU A 54 7.51 -6.06 -8.84
N GLN A 55 7.84 -4.78 -8.85
CA GLN A 55 8.61 -4.15 -7.78
C GLN A 55 7.66 -3.52 -6.77
N SER A 56 7.95 -3.71 -5.49
CA SER A 56 7.06 -3.27 -4.40
C SER A 56 7.80 -2.59 -3.26
N ILE A 57 7.07 -1.72 -2.56
CA ILE A 57 7.42 -1.20 -1.24
C ILE A 57 6.20 -1.33 -0.33
N TYR A 58 6.44 -1.31 0.98
CA TYR A 58 5.42 -1.54 1.99
C TYR A 58 5.39 -0.38 2.98
N ILE A 59 4.17 0.04 3.35
CA ILE A 59 3.93 1.07 4.37
C ILE A 59 2.80 0.63 5.29
N HIS A 60 2.71 1.27 6.45
CA HIS A 60 1.48 1.25 7.24
C HIS A 60 0.69 2.53 6.99
N ASP A 61 -0.63 2.39 6.86
CA ASP A 61 -1.53 3.53 6.99
C ASP A 61 -1.71 3.92 8.48
N PRO A 62 -2.39 5.03 8.79
CA PRO A 62 -2.60 5.46 10.18
C PRO A 62 -3.37 4.46 11.05
N ASP A 63 -4.16 3.59 10.44
CA ASP A 63 -4.90 2.52 11.12
C ASP A 63 -4.03 1.26 11.32
N GLY A 64 -2.81 1.24 10.80
CA GLY A 64 -1.88 0.11 10.89
C GLY A 64 -2.09 -0.94 9.81
N ASN A 65 -2.92 -0.70 8.80
CA ASN A 65 -3.10 -1.63 7.70
C ASN A 65 -1.80 -1.75 6.91
N LEU A 66 -1.50 -2.94 6.39
CA LEU A 66 -0.36 -3.14 5.52
C LEU A 66 -0.76 -2.73 4.10
N ILE A 67 -0.07 -1.72 3.57
CA ILE A 67 -0.28 -1.24 2.21
C ILE A 67 0.97 -1.57 1.38
N GLN A 68 0.78 -2.39 0.36
CA GLN A 68 1.77 -2.69 -0.66
C GLN A 68 1.55 -1.78 -1.87
N LEU A 69 2.57 -1.01 -2.25
CA LEU A 69 2.58 -0.22 -3.47
C LEU A 69 3.48 -0.91 -4.49
N SER A 70 2.98 -1.11 -5.71
CA SER A 70 3.58 -2.02 -6.67
C SER A 70 3.60 -1.44 -8.10
N HIS A 71 4.63 -1.78 -8.88
CA HIS A 71 4.74 -1.46 -10.30
C HIS A 71 5.26 -2.67 -11.08
N TYR A 72 4.62 -2.98 -12.21
CA TYR A 72 5.02 -4.06 -13.12
C TYR A 72 6.24 -3.67 -13.95
#